data_AF-F7KYK0-F1
#
_entry.id   AF-F7KYK0-F1
#
_cell.length_a   1.000
_cell.length_b   1.000
_cell.length_c   1.000
_cell.angle_alpha   90.00
_cell.angle_beta   90.00
_cell.angle_gamma   90.00
#
_symmetry.space_group_name_H-M   'P 1'
#
loop_
_entity.id
_entity.type
_entity.pdbx_description
1 polymer ?
#
loop_
_entity_poly.entity_id
_entity_poly.type
_entity_poly.pdbx_seq_one_letter_code
_entity_poly.pdbx_strand_id
1 'polypeptide(L)'
;MADNIDIVFLKPKKFEDCVICAGYIKEDKIVNMNLSQLDDNDSRRVLDYIAGAIFITKAEIVNVGNKIFCSIPSNRNFLNEMNRESSHDEEEEEIVRG
;
A
#
# COMPACT_ATOMS: atom_id res chain seq x y z
N MET A 1 -17.00 9.08 21.99
CA MET A 1 -15.54 9.21 21.86
C MET A 1 -15.23 9.39 20.40
N ALA A 2 -14.44 10.39 20.01
CA ALA A 2 -13.84 10.38 18.68
C ALA A 2 -12.83 9.23 18.67
N ASP A 3 -12.93 8.34 17.70
CA ASP A 3 -11.89 7.35 17.47
C ASP A 3 -10.64 8.11 17.04
N ASN A 4 -9.63 8.21 17.91
CA ASN A 4 -8.33 8.71 17.51
C ASN A 4 -7.77 7.75 16.46
N ILE A 5 -7.71 8.23 15.22
CA ILE A 5 -7.08 7.52 14.12
C ILE A 5 -5.58 7.83 14.21
N ASP A 6 -4.81 6.85 14.66
CA ASP A 6 -3.36 6.96 14.71
C ASP A 6 -2.77 6.62 13.33
N ILE A 7 -2.30 7.67 12.65
CA ILE A 7 -1.62 7.57 11.36
C ILE A 7 -0.12 7.76 11.57
N VAL A 8 0.68 6.86 11.02
CA VAL A 8 2.14 6.90 11.07
C VAL A 8 2.69 7.10 9.66
N PHE A 9 3.57 8.09 9.50
CA PHE A 9 4.28 8.36 8.25
C PHE A 9 5.72 7.86 8.36
N LEU A 10 6.10 6.96 7.47
CA LEU A 10 7.42 6.35 7.42
C LEU A 10 8.07 6.60 6.06
N LYS A 11 9.38 6.84 6.08
CA LYS A 11 10.22 6.95 4.89
C LYS A 11 11.40 5.99 5.00
N PRO A 12 11.18 4.67 4.78
CA PRO A 12 12.22 3.65 4.79
C PRO A 12 13.40 4.02 3.90
N LYS A 13 14.62 3.80 4.38
CA LYS A 13 15.88 4.08 3.67
C LYS A 13 16.69 2.83 3.35
N LYS A 14 16.35 1.70 3.98
CA LYS A 14 16.94 0.38 3.75
C LYS A 14 15.88 -0.70 3.98
N PHE A 15 16.12 -1.90 3.47
CA PHE A 15 15.19 -3.03 3.63
C PHE A 15 14.80 -3.29 5.09
N GLU A 16 15.73 -3.19 6.04
CA GLU A 16 15.49 -3.52 7.47
C GLU A 16 14.43 -2.63 8.13
N ASP A 17 14.15 -1.45 7.57
CA ASP A 17 13.10 -0.56 8.08
C ASP A 17 11.69 -1.17 7.90
N CYS A 18 11.55 -2.24 7.10
CA CYS A 18 10.30 -3.01 6.96
C CYS A 18 9.78 -3.55 8.30
N VAL A 19 10.67 -3.84 9.25
CA VAL A 19 10.32 -4.33 10.59
C VAL A 19 9.54 -3.27 11.36
N ILE A 20 9.93 -1.99 11.22
CA ILE A 20 9.25 -0.86 11.87
C ILE A 20 7.87 -0.66 11.26
N CYS A 21 7.77 -0.68 9.92
CA CYS A 21 6.50 -0.60 9.21
C CYS A 21 5.53 -1.70 9.66
N ALA A 22 5.98 -2.97 9.65
CA ALA A 22 5.16 -4.10 10.09
C ALA A 22 4.78 -4.04 11.57
N GLY A 23 5.65 -3.49 12.42
CA GLY A 23 5.37 -3.24 13.84
C GLY A 23 4.15 -2.36 14.03
N TYR A 24 4.08 -1.23 13.32
CA TYR A 24 2.92 -0.35 13.39
C TYR A 24 1.66 -0.93 12.74
N ILE A 25 1.79 -1.71 11.67
CA ILE A 25 0.66 -2.46 11.08
C ILE A 25 0.06 -3.42 12.12
N LYS A 26 0.91 -4.12 12.87
CA LYS A 26 0.50 -5.03 13.95
C LYS A 26 -0.17 -4.31 15.13
N GLU A 27 0.12 -3.03 15.33
CA GLU A 27 -0.52 -2.18 16.34
C GLU A 27 -1.86 -1.57 15.87
N ASP A 28 -2.43 -2.05 14.76
CA ASP A 28 -3.66 -1.53 14.14
C ASP A 28 -3.59 -0.02 13.83
N LYS A 29 -2.41 0.47 13.41
CA LYS A 29 -2.22 1.84 12.93
C LYS A 29 -2.31 1.93 11.42
N ILE A 30 -2.74 3.08 10.91
CA ILE A 30 -2.63 3.38 9.48
C ILE A 30 -1.18 3.77 9.20
N VAL A 31 -0.53 3.08 8.26
CA VAL A 31 0.90 3.31 7.97
C VAL A 31 1.06 3.79 6.54
N ASN A 32 1.44 5.05 6.39
CA ASN A 32 1.86 5.62 5.12
C ASN A 32 3.37 5.39 4.94
N MET A 33 3.74 4.62 3.91
CA MET A 33 5.11 4.21 3.62
C MET A 33 5.57 4.84 2.31
N ASN A 34 6.52 5.77 2.40
CA ASN A 34 7.17 6.36 1.25
C ASN A 34 8.50 5.64 0.97
N LEU A 35 8.51 4.79 -0.06
CA LEU A 35 9.64 3.97 -0.48
C LEU A 35 10.57 4.68 -1.47
N SER A 36 10.43 5.99 -1.69
CA SER A 36 11.24 6.76 -2.67
C SER A 36 12.75 6.80 -2.39
N GLN A 37 13.19 6.41 -1.19
CA GLN A 37 14.61 6.34 -0.84
C GLN A 37 15.22 4.95 -1.09
N LEU A 38 14.39 3.98 -1.47
CA LEU A 38 14.82 2.63 -1.80
C LEU A 38 14.96 2.49 -3.31
N ASP A 39 15.91 1.66 -3.72
CA ASP A 39 15.92 1.14 -5.08
C ASP A 39 14.71 0.20 -5.31
N ASP A 40 14.52 -0.23 -6.56
CA ASP A 40 13.36 -1.04 -6.92
C ASP A 40 13.40 -2.45 -6.29
N ASN A 41 14.60 -2.99 -6.06
CA ASN A 41 14.77 -4.30 -5.45
C ASN A 41 14.37 -4.26 -3.97
N ASP A 42 14.91 -3.30 -3.21
CA ASP A 42 14.58 -3.13 -1.80
C ASP A 42 13.12 -2.67 -1.62
N SER A 43 12.58 -1.83 -2.51
CA SER A 43 11.16 -1.48 -2.49
C SER A 43 10.28 -2.72 -2.58
N ARG A 44 10.58 -3.63 -3.53
CA ARG A 44 9.84 -4.89 -3.69
C ARG A 44 9.98 -5.79 -2.46
N ARG A 45 11.21 -5.95 -1.94
CA ARG A 45 11.44 -6.76 -0.73
C ARG A 45 10.70 -6.23 0.49
N VAL A 46 10.64 -4.90 0.67
CA VAL A 46 9.84 -4.28 1.73
C VAL A 46 8.36 -4.64 1.55
N LEU A 47 7.81 -4.52 0.34
CA LEU A 47 6.41 -4.88 0.07
C LEU A 47 6.13 -6.38 0.30
N ASP A 48 7.05 -7.27 -0.10
CA ASP A 48 6.94 -8.71 0.13
C ASP A 48 6.88 -9.02 1.65
N TYR A 49 7.74 -8.37 2.43
CA TYR A 49 7.75 -8.50 3.88
C TYR A 49 6.44 -7.99 4.50
N ILE A 50 5.95 -6.83 4.03
CA ILE A 50 4.72 -6.21 4.51
C ILE A 50 3.50 -7.03 4.14
N ALA A 51 3.46 -7.66 2.96
CA ALA A 51 2.38 -8.56 2.56
C ALA A 51 2.16 -9.69 3.58
N GLY A 52 3.24 -10.19 4.21
CA GLY A 52 3.15 -11.14 5.32
C GLY A 52 2.45 -10.56 6.56
N ALA A 53 2.78 -9.32 6.94
CA ALA A 53 2.12 -8.63 8.05
C ALA A 53 0.64 -8.37 7.75
N ILE A 54 0.34 -7.86 6.55
CA ILE A 54 -1.02 -7.61 6.05
C ILE A 54 -1.86 -8.89 6.08
N PHE A 55 -1.32 -10.03 5.64
CA PHE A 55 -2.02 -11.32 5.68
C PHE A 55 -2.40 -11.74 7.11
N ILE A 56 -1.51 -11.54 8.08
CA ILE A 56 -1.74 -11.93 9.47
C ILE A 56 -2.75 -11.00 10.15
N THR A 57 -2.64 -9.69 9.92
CA THR A 57 -3.52 -8.68 10.55
C THR A 57 -4.85 -8.49 9.81
N LYS A 58 -4.98 -9.05 8.61
CA LYS A 58 -6.09 -8.81 7.68
C LYS A 58 -6.26 -7.35 7.29
N ALA A 59 -5.22 -6.53 7.46
CA ALA A 59 -5.21 -5.17 6.96
C ALA A 59 -5.33 -5.16 5.43
N GLU A 60 -5.63 -4.00 4.87
CA GLU A 60 -5.55 -3.74 3.44
C GLU A 60 -4.30 -2.91 3.13
N ILE A 61 -3.78 -3.04 1.92
CA ILE A 61 -2.71 -2.18 1.41
C ILE A 61 -3.16 -1.50 0.13
N VAL A 62 -2.93 -0.19 0.04
CA VAL A 62 -3.34 0.65 -1.08
C VAL A 62 -2.12 1.39 -1.61
N ASN A 63 -1.93 1.38 -2.92
CA ASN A 63 -0.98 2.27 -3.57
C ASN A 63 -1.64 3.66 -3.72
N VAL A 64 -1.05 4.68 -3.13
CA VAL A 64 -1.59 6.05 -3.11
C VAL A 64 -0.70 7.04 -3.89
N GLY A 65 0.34 6.57 -4.57
CA GLY A 65 1.21 7.39 -5.40
C GLY A 65 2.54 6.72 -5.76
N ASN A 66 3.43 7.46 -6.43
CA ASN A 66 4.70 6.89 -6.88
C ASN A 66 5.58 6.46 -5.69
N LYS A 67 5.76 5.14 -5.51
CA LYS A 67 6.45 4.52 -4.38
C LYS A 67 5.84 4.92 -3.02
N ILE A 68 4.54 5.24 -2.95
CA ILE A 68 3.85 5.54 -1.70
C ILE A 68 2.71 4.55 -1.50
N PHE A 69 2.77 3.82 -0.38
CA PHE A 69 1.79 2.79 -0.02
C PHE A 69 1.17 3.11 1.33
N CYS A 70 -0.08 2.75 1.53
CA CYS A 70 -0.81 2.96 2.76
C CYS A 70 -1.40 1.63 3.24
N SER A 71 -1.14 1.25 4.49
CA SER A 71 -1.84 0.11 5.12
C SER A 71 -3.02 0.60 5.94
N ILE A 72 -4.16 -0.07 5.83
CA ILE A 72 -5.40 0.26 6.54
C ILE A 72 -5.82 -0.97 7.37
N PRO A 73 -5.88 -0.87 8.70
CA PRO A 73 -6.32 -1.98 9.57
C PRO A 73 -7.77 -2.41 9.29
N SER A 74 -8.07 -3.71 9.42
CA SER A 74 -9.41 -4.26 9.10
C SER A 74 -10.55 -3.76 10.00
N ASN A 75 -10.22 -3.23 11.17
CA ASN A 75 -11.19 -2.63 12.09
C ASN A 75 -11.55 -1.18 11.70
N ARG A 76 -10.95 -0.63 10.64
CA ARG A 76 -11.22 0.71 10.12
C ARG A 76 -11.82 0.62 8.71
N ASN A 77 -12.97 1.25 8.51
CA ASN A 77 -13.49 1.50 7.17
C ASN A 77 -12.87 2.81 6.66
N PHE A 78 -11.99 2.72 5.66
CA PHE A 78 -11.52 3.89 4.92
C PHE A 78 -12.29 3.97 3.59
N LEU A 79 -13.05 5.04 3.37
CA LEU A 79 -13.67 5.28 2.07
C LEU A 79 -12.59 5.82 1.13
N ASN A 80 -11.98 4.95 0.33
CA ASN A 80 -11.01 5.37 -0.67
C ASN A 80 -11.76 5.92 -1.90
N GLU A 81 -11.86 7.24 -2.03
CA GLU A 81 -12.46 7.90 -3.21
C GLU A 81 -11.54 7.87 -4.45
N MET A 82 -10.32 7.30 -4.38
CA MET A 82 -9.34 7.34 -5.47
C MET A 82 -9.42 6.17 -6.48
N ASN A 83 -10.46 5.33 -6.47
CA ASN A 83 -10.58 4.20 -7.40
C ASN A 83 -11.51 4.44 -8.60
N ARG A 84 -11.53 5.67 -9.14
CA ARG A 84 -12.05 5.91 -10.49
C ARG A 84 -10.86 6.31 -11.37
N GLU A 85 -10.76 5.67 -12.53
CA GLU A 85 -9.75 5.88 -13.59
C GLU A 85 -8.49 5.00 -13.53
N SER A 86 -8.69 3.68 -13.62
CA SER A 86 -7.76 2.82 -14.38
C SER A 86 -8.47 1.58 -14.93
N SER A 87 -9.50 1.82 -15.75
CA SER A 87 -9.94 0.86 -16.77
C SER A 87 -9.55 1.47 -18.11
N HIS A 88 -8.33 1.22 -18.57
CA HIS A 88 -8.03 1.26 -20.00
C HIS A 88 -8.50 -0.09 -20.53
N ASP A 89 -9.74 -0.13 -21.02
CA ASP A 89 -10.17 -1.22 -21.89
C ASP A 89 -9.54 -0.95 -23.26
N GLU A 90 -8.63 -1.82 -23.67
CA GLU A 90 -8.03 -1.82 -24.99
C GLU A 90 -9.14 -2.05 -26.03
N GLU A 91 -9.39 -1.09 -26.91
CA GLU A 91 -10.24 -1.30 -28.09
C GLU A 91 -9.51 -2.27 -29.04
N GLU A 92 -9.97 -3.52 -29.13
CA GLU A 92 -9.56 -4.46 -30.18
C GLU A 92 -10.07 -3.93 -31.54
N GLU A 93 -9.18 -3.41 -32.39
CA GLU A 93 -9.50 -3.16 -33.81
C GLU A 93 -9.67 -4.50 -34.54
N GLU A 94 -10.90 -4.84 -34.91
CA GLU A 94 -11.18 -5.93 -35.84
C GLU A 94 -10.65 -5.53 -37.24
N ILE A 95 -9.54 -6.14 -37.67
CA ILE A 95 -9.01 -5.98 -39.02
C ILE A 95 -10.00 -6.64 -39.99
N VAL A 96 -10.90 -5.85 -40.58
CA VAL A 96 -11.70 -6.27 -41.73
C VAL A 96 -10.75 -6.69 -42.85
N ARG A 97 -10.62 -7.99 -43.07
CA ARG A 97 -10.02 -8.55 -44.29
C ARG A 97 -11.16 -8.72 -45.30
N GLY A 98 -10.91 -8.19 -46.50
CA GLY A 98 -11.88 -8.01 -47.58
C GLY A 98 -12.48 -9.28 -48.15
#